data_AF-A0A7Z9WTW9-F1
#
_entry.id   AF-A0A7Z9WTW9-F1
#
_cell.length_a   1.000
_cell.length_b   1.000
_cell.length_c   1.000
_cell.angle_alpha   90.00
_cell.angle_beta   90.00
_cell.angle_gamma   90.00
#
_symmetry.space_group_name_H-M   'P 1'
#
loop_
_entity.id
_entity.type
_entity.pdbx_description
1 polymer ?
#
loop_
_entity_poly.entity_id
_entity_poly.type
_entity_poly.pdbx_seq_one_letter_code
_entity_poly.pdbx_strand_id
1 'polypeptide(L)' 'MQTETRSVLRRTKIVATLGPATDKPGELERLIKAGVDVVRINMSHGDAQDHIDRARKVR' A
#
# COMPACT_ATOMS: atom_id res chain seq x y z
N MET A 1 -20.18 7.00 31.14
CA MET A 1 -18.75 7.32 31.05
C MET A 1 -18.30 6.94 29.64
N GLN A 2 -18.30 7.90 28.71
CA GLN A 2 -17.90 7.64 27.32
C GLN A 2 -16.40 7.92 27.20
N THR A 3 -15.60 6.88 27.01
CA THR A 3 -14.17 7.02 26.74
C THR A 3 -13.99 7.46 25.29
N GLU A 4 -13.74 8.75 25.07
CA GLU A 4 -13.30 9.26 23.77
C GLU A 4 -11.99 8.58 23.38
N THR A 5 -12.06 7.64 22.42
CA THR A 5 -10.86 7.08 21.80
C THR A 5 -10.29 8.18 20.91
N ARG A 6 -9.32 8.92 21.43
CA ARG A 6 -8.60 9.94 20.66
C ARG A 6 -7.89 9.22 19.51
N SER A 7 -8.49 9.25 18.33
CA SER A 7 -7.82 8.85 17.09
C SER A 7 -6.66 9.82 16.89
N VAL A 8 -5.47 9.43 17.35
CA VAL A 8 -4.26 10.18 17.07
C VAL A 8 -3.96 9.92 15.60
N LEU A 9 -4.39 10.86 14.74
CA LEU A 9 -3.98 10.88 13.34
C LEU A 9 -2.46 10.77 13.31
N ARG A 10 -1.96 9.69 12.69
CA ARG A 10 -0.54 9.48 12.55
C ARG A 10 0.05 10.61 11.71
N ARG A 11 1.14 11.22 12.21
CA ARG A 11 1.83 12.31 11.49
C ARG A 11 2.76 11.77 10.41
N THR A 12 3.28 10.56 10.60
CA THR A 12 4.19 9.90 9.67
C THR A 12 3.42 9.00 8.71
N LYS A 13 3.67 9.17 7.41
CA LYS A 13 3.12 8.31 6.35
C LYS A 13 3.93 7.03 6.21
N ILE A 14 3.24 5.93 5.91
CA ILE A 14 3.85 4.64 5.63
C ILE A 14 3.95 4.44 4.11
N VAL A 15 5.17 4.19 3.63
CA VAL A 15 5.45 3.87 2.23
C VAL A 15 5.78 2.39 2.09
N ALA A 16 5.07 1.67 1.21
CA ALA A 16 5.34 0.26 0.92
C ALA A 16 5.74 0.06 -0.55
N THR A 17 6.76 -0.75 -0.82
CA THR A 17 7.17 -1.08 -2.20
C THR A 17 6.38 -2.29 -2.69
N LEU A 18 5.72 -2.16 -3.85
CA LEU A 18 4.99 -3.26 -4.48
C LEU A 18 5.95 -4.19 -5.24
N GLY A 19 5.68 -5.47 -5.15
CA GLY A 19 6.44 -6.54 -5.82
C GLY A 19 5.67 -7.86 -5.84
N PRO A 20 6.32 -8.96 -6.23
CA PRO A 20 5.66 -10.27 -6.38
C PRO A 20 4.92 -10.76 -5.12
N ALA A 21 5.44 -10.44 -3.93
CA ALA A 21 4.80 -10.80 -2.67
C ALA A 21 3.43 -10.10 -2.47
N THR A 22 3.26 -8.91 -3.04
CA THR A 22 2.03 -8.09 -2.91
C THR A 22 1.11 -8.21 -4.13
N ASP A 23 1.49 -8.99 -5.15
CA ASP A 23 0.71 -9.16 -6.38
C ASP A 23 -0.45 -10.16 -6.24
N LYS A 24 -0.47 -10.93 -5.14
CA LYS A 24 -1.51 -11.91 -4.82
C LYS A 24 -2.86 -11.21 -4.55
N PRO A 25 -3.99 -11.85 -4.92
CA PRO A 25 -5.32 -11.32 -4.60
C PRO A 25 -5.46 -11.00 -3.11
N GLY A 26 -5.98 -9.81 -2.79
CA GLY A 26 -6.25 -9.37 -1.42
C GLY A 26 -5.05 -8.81 -0.64
N GLU A 27 -3.80 -9.00 -1.09
CA GLU A 27 -2.63 -8.48 -0.36
C GLU A 27 -2.57 -6.95 -0.37
N LEU A 28 -2.90 -6.31 -1.50
CA LEU A 28 -2.96 -4.86 -1.57
C LEU A 28 -4.02 -4.28 -0.61
N GLU A 29 -5.19 -4.92 -0.51
CA GLU A 29 -6.24 -4.53 0.43
C GLU A 29 -5.79 -4.71 1.89
N ARG A 30 -5.08 -5.79 2.18
CA ARG A 30 -4.47 -6.04 3.50
C ARG A 30 -3.47 -4.93 3.87
N LEU A 31 -2.63 -4.51 2.94
CA LEU A 31 -1.66 -3.42 3.16
C LEU A 31 -2.35 -2.08 3.43
N ILE A 32 -3.41 -1.76 2.68
CA ILE A 32 -4.20 -0.54 2.88
C ILE A 32 -4.87 -0.56 4.27
N LYS A 33 -5.50 -1.69 4.63
CA LYS A 33 -6.11 -1.88 5.95
C LYS A 33 -5.09 -1.83 7.10
N ALA A 34 -3.87 -2.30 6.86
CA ALA A 34 -2.76 -2.19 7.82
C ALA A 34 -2.22 -0.76 7.96
N GLY A 35 -2.55 0.14 7.04
CA GLY A 35 -2.25 1.56 7.13
C GLY A 35 -1.20 2.08 6.16
N VAL A 36 -0.94 1.42 5.04
CA VAL A 36 -0.11 2.00 3.98
C VAL A 36 -0.77 3.26 3.41
N ASP A 37 0.00 4.36 3.32
CA ASP A 37 -0.46 5.64 2.80
C ASP A 37 -0.02 5.87 1.35
N VAL A 38 1.16 5.36 0.99
CA VAL A 38 1.75 5.51 -0.35
C VAL A 38 2.36 4.19 -0.78
N VAL A 39 2.16 3.83 -2.04
CA VAL A 39 2.85 2.69 -2.66
C VAL A 39 3.98 3.19 -3.55
N ARG A 40 5.11 2.49 -3.51
CA ARG A 40 6.25 2.68 -4.42
C ARG A 40 6.27 1.53 -5.42
N ILE A 41 6.43 1.86 -6.69
CA ILE A 41 6.76 0.90 -7.75
C ILE A 41 8.26 1.05 -8.04
N ASN A 42 9.04 -0.02 -7.80
CA ASN A 42 10.47 0.00 -8.07
C ASN A 42 10.74 -0.43 -9.52
N MET A 43 11.37 0.45 -10.31
CA MET A 43 11.67 0.23 -11.74
C MET A 43 13.07 -0.34 -12.00
N SER A 44 13.86 -0.63 -10.96
CA SER A 44 15.17 -1.26 -11.14
C SER A 44 15.09 -2.70 -11.66
N HIS A 45 13.93 -3.36 -11.58
CA HIS A 45 13.68 -4.74 -12.01
C HIS A 45 12.24 -4.88 -12.52
N GLY A 46 11.99 -5.88 -13.37
CA GLY A 46 10.68 -6.17 -13.96
C GLY A 46 10.43 -5.42 -15.27
N ASP A 47 9.35 -5.79 -15.96
CA ASP A 47 9.01 -5.18 -17.24
C ASP A 47 8.09 -3.97 -17.06
N ALA A 48 8.05 -3.09 -18.08
CA ALA A 48 7.18 -1.92 -18.09
C ALA A 48 5.70 -2.31 -17.89
N GLN A 49 5.28 -3.44 -18.44
CA GLN A 49 3.91 -3.94 -18.30
C GLN A 49 3.58 -4.31 -16.84
N ASP A 50 4.50 -4.93 -16.11
CA ASP A 50 4.32 -5.24 -14.69
C ASP A 50 4.09 -3.97 -13.85
N HIS A 51 4.85 -2.92 -14.15
CA HIS A 51 4.71 -1.62 -13.48
C HIS A 51 3.36 -0.98 -13.77
N ILE A 52 2.91 -1.02 -15.02
CA ILE A 52 1.60 -0.52 -15.44
C ILE A 52 0.49 -1.27 -14.71
N ASP A 53 0.57 -2.60 -14.66
CA ASP A 53 -0.47 -3.41 -14.02
C ASP A 53 -0.52 -3.22 -12.51
N ARG A 54 0.63 -3.06 -11.85
CA ARG A 54 0.68 -2.65 -10.43
C ARG A 54 0.06 -1.27 -10.21
N ALA A 55 0.33 -0.30 -11.10
CA ALA A 55 -0.27 1.03 -11.00
C ALA A 55 -1.79 1.01 -11.19
N ARG A 56 -2.29 0.13 -12.08
CA ARG A 56 -3.74 -0.07 -12.30
C ARG A 56 -4.42 -0.69 -11.09
N LYS A 57 -3.80 -1.67 -10.43
CA LYS A 57 -4.35 -2.33 -9.23
C LYS A 57 -4.55 -1.38 -8.04
N VAL A 58 -3.80 -0.28 -7.99
CA VAL A 58 -3.81 0.70 -6.88
C VAL A 58 -4.93 1.74 -7.03
N ARG A 59 -5.43 1.95 -8.25
CA ARG A 59 -6.51 2.91 -8.54
C ARG A 59 -7.87 2.25 -8.38
#